data_AF-A0A2A2JK19-F1
#
_entry.id   AF-A0A2A2JK19-F1
#
_cell.length_a   1.000
_cell.length_b   1.000
_cell.length_c   1.000
_cell.angle_alpha   90.00
_cell.angle_beta   90.00
_cell.angle_gamma   90.00
#
_symmetry.space_group_name_H-M   'P 1'
#
loop_
_entity.id
_entity.type
_entity.pdbx_description
1 polymer ?
#
loop_
_entity_poly.entity_id
_entity_poly.type
_entity_poly.pdbx_seq_one_letter_code
_entity_poly.pdbx_strand_id
1 'polypeptide(L)'
;MTKPGTSRIKKETWWWTNEVEADIKSKKEAFKQWRQTRIQQDKDVYNLRKKEAKIQIAKAKQEHFEDLYRRLETRQGESEIYRIAKTRHAKTRDIGNVRIVKAADGGSTTKRYPQRNSPIQEFLEEHPTSDLCL
;
A
#
# COMPACT_ATOMS: atom_id res chain seq x y z
N MET A 1 13.06 9.94 25.45
CA MET A 1 13.41 10.53 24.13
C MET A 1 12.93 9.59 23.02
N THR A 2 11.85 9.91 22.33
CA THR A 2 11.32 9.15 21.19
C THR A 2 12.03 9.57 19.91
N LYS A 3 12.52 8.59 19.14
CA LYS A 3 13.26 8.81 17.88
C LYS A 3 12.46 9.68 16.90
N PRO A 4 13.01 10.79 16.38
CA PRO A 4 12.36 11.57 15.33
C PRO A 4 12.54 10.83 14.00
N GLY A 5 11.45 10.48 13.32
CA GLY A 5 11.55 9.89 11.98
C GLY A 5 10.37 9.08 11.47
N THR A 6 9.39 8.73 12.30
CA THR A 6 8.19 8.04 11.80
C THR A 6 7.13 9.06 11.44
N SER A 7 7.21 9.65 10.24
CA SER A 7 6.06 10.40 9.72
C SER A 7 4.88 9.44 9.67
N ARG A 8 3.77 9.82 10.30
CA ARG A 8 2.54 9.04 10.29
C ARG A 8 2.05 9.12 8.84
N ILE A 9 2.41 8.14 8.02
CA ILE A 9 1.88 8.00 6.65
C ILE A 9 0.37 8.14 6.78
N LYS A 10 -0.17 9.27 6.29
CA LYS A 10 -1.60 9.50 6.27
C LYS A 10 -2.16 8.46 5.31
N LYS A 11 -2.64 7.36 5.87
CA LYS A 11 -3.31 6.32 5.09
C LYS A 11 -4.48 7.01 4.42
N GLU A 12 -4.42 7.06 3.10
CA GLU A 12 -5.48 7.54 2.23
C GLU A 12 -6.85 7.04 2.74
N THR A 13 -7.66 7.98 3.24
CA THR A 13 -8.95 7.76 3.93
C THR A 13 -10.15 7.85 2.96
N TRP A 14 -9.90 8.11 1.67
CA TRP A 14 -10.93 8.51 0.70
C TRP A 14 -11.92 7.40 0.30
N TRP A 15 -11.70 6.14 0.73
CA TRP A 15 -12.61 5.01 0.54
C TRP A 15 -13.26 4.53 1.85
N TRP A 16 -13.13 5.28 2.97
CA TRP A 16 -13.78 4.91 4.23
C TRP A 16 -15.25 5.31 4.22
N THR A 17 -16.14 4.34 4.39
CA THR A 17 -17.56 4.57 4.67
C THR A 17 -17.76 4.87 6.16
N ASN A 18 -18.91 5.48 6.51
CA ASN A 18 -19.27 5.76 7.91
C ASN A 18 -19.23 4.49 8.78
N GLU A 19 -19.57 3.33 8.21
CA GLU A 19 -19.51 2.03 8.88
C GLU A 19 -18.08 1.61 9.22
N VAL A 20 -17.14 1.78 8.29
CA VAL A 20 -15.72 1.48 8.51
C VAL A 20 -15.16 2.37 9.63
N GLU A 21 -15.53 3.64 9.67
CA GLU A 21 -15.10 4.54 10.73
C GLU A 21 -15.68 4.15 12.10
N ALA A 22 -16.97 3.84 12.16
CA ALA A 22 -17.65 3.40 13.38
C ALA A 22 -17.00 2.12 13.95
N ASP A 23 -16.72 1.13 13.11
CA ASP A 23 -16.07 -0.11 13.52
C ASP A 23 -14.63 0.08 13.99
N ILE A 24 -13.87 0.96 13.32
CA ILE A 24 -12.53 1.33 13.76
C ILE A 24 -12.58 2.01 15.14
N LYS A 25 -13.58 2.87 15.38
CA LYS A 25 -13.78 3.53 16.69
C LYS A 25 -14.13 2.52 17.77
N SER A 26 -15.12 1.67 17.52
CA SER A 26 -15.53 0.55 18.39
C SER A 26 -14.35 -0.36 18.76
N LYS A 27 -13.54 -0.77 17.77
CA LYS A 27 -12.31 -1.53 18.00
C LYS A 27 -11.31 -0.79 18.89
N LYS A 28 -11.12 0.52 18.68
CA LYS A 28 -10.19 1.34 19.50
C LYS A 28 -10.67 1.44 20.94
N GLU A 29 -11.98 1.60 21.15
CA GLU A 29 -12.58 1.64 22.48
C GLU A 29 -12.42 0.30 23.21
N ALA A 30 -12.74 -0.82 22.54
CA ALA A 30 -12.52 -2.15 23.11
C ALA A 30 -11.05 -2.41 23.44
N PHE A 31 -10.11 -1.93 22.61
CA PHE A 31 -8.68 -2.01 22.92
C PHE A 31 -8.30 -1.19 24.16
N LYS A 32 -8.86 0.01 24.33
CA LYS A 32 -8.61 0.83 25.53
C LYS A 32 -9.12 0.12 26.79
N GLN A 33 -10.32 -0.45 26.72
CA GLN A 33 -10.92 -1.21 27.84
C GLN A 33 -10.06 -2.41 28.21
N TRP A 34 -9.77 -3.30 27.25
CA TRP A 34 -8.89 -4.45 27.50
C TRP A 34 -7.50 -4.05 28.02
N ARG A 35 -6.95 -2.93 27.54
CA ARG A 35 -5.66 -2.43 28.01
C ARG A 35 -5.68 -1.98 29.47
N GLN A 36 -6.83 -1.52 29.96
CA GLN A 36 -7.04 -1.09 31.35
C GLN A 36 -7.30 -2.29 32.26
N THR A 37 -8.22 -3.18 31.88
CA THR A 37 -8.67 -4.30 32.74
C THR A 37 -7.73 -5.49 32.70
N ARG A 38 -7.10 -5.78 31.54
CA ARG A 38 -6.27 -6.97 31.27
C ARG A 38 -6.98 -8.32 31.46
N ILE A 39 -8.30 -8.32 31.51
CA ILE A 39 -9.12 -9.53 31.65
C ILE A 39 -9.28 -10.21 30.29
N GLN A 40 -9.41 -11.54 30.30
CA GLN A 40 -9.55 -12.35 29.08
C GLN A 40 -10.88 -12.05 28.35
N GLN A 41 -11.98 -11.84 29.06
CA GLN A 41 -13.27 -11.46 28.47
C GLN A 41 -13.17 -10.20 27.61
N ASP A 42 -12.53 -9.13 28.12
CA ASP A 42 -12.35 -7.89 27.36
C ASP A 42 -11.42 -8.07 26.17
N LYS A 43 -10.46 -8.99 26.26
CA LYS A 43 -9.61 -9.39 25.13
C LYS A 43 -10.43 -10.03 24.02
N ASP A 44 -11.39 -10.88 24.37
CA ASP A 44 -12.26 -11.56 23.43
C ASP A 44 -13.22 -10.58 22.76
N VAL A 45 -13.78 -9.63 23.52
CA VAL A 45 -14.56 -8.50 22.98
C VAL A 45 -13.73 -7.69 21.99
N TYR A 46 -12.50 -7.30 22.35
CA TYR A 46 -11.61 -6.60 21.43
C TYR A 46 -11.31 -7.41 20.16
N ASN A 47 -11.07 -8.72 20.28
CA ASN A 47 -10.80 -9.59 19.15
C ASN A 47 -12.00 -9.68 18.21
N LEU A 48 -13.22 -9.72 18.75
CA LEU A 48 -14.46 -9.69 17.96
C LEU A 48 -14.58 -8.37 17.19
N ARG A 49 -14.51 -7.22 17.87
CA ARG A 49 -14.58 -5.90 17.22
C ARG A 49 -13.46 -5.69 16.20
N LYS A 50 -12.28 -6.27 16.45
CA LYS A 50 -11.16 -6.26 15.49
C LYS A 50 -11.45 -7.07 14.23
N LYS A 51 -12.17 -8.19 14.33
CA LYS A 51 -12.58 -9.00 13.17
C LYS A 51 -13.65 -8.26 12.37
N GLU A 52 -14.68 -7.73 13.02
CA GLU A 52 -15.75 -6.94 12.38
C GLU A 52 -15.17 -5.77 11.58
N ALA A 53 -14.31 -4.96 12.21
CA ALA A 53 -13.65 -3.86 11.52
C ALA A 53 -12.82 -4.30 10.31
N LYS A 54 -12.17 -5.48 10.37
CA LYS A 54 -11.44 -6.02 9.22
C LYS A 54 -12.38 -6.41 8.09
N ILE A 55 -13.52 -7.01 8.40
CA ILE A 55 -14.54 -7.40 7.43
C ILE A 55 -15.09 -6.16 6.73
N GLN A 56 -15.49 -5.12 7.47
CA GLN A 56 -16.01 -3.91 6.85
C GLN A 56 -14.96 -3.18 6.01
N ILE A 57 -13.72 -3.12 6.47
CA ILE A 57 -12.61 -2.57 5.66
C ILE A 57 -12.44 -3.37 4.36
N ALA A 58 -12.54 -4.70 4.42
CA ALA A 58 -12.44 -5.53 3.23
C ALA A 58 -13.62 -5.31 2.28
N LYS A 59 -14.85 -5.24 2.82
CA LYS A 59 -16.07 -4.97 2.05
C LYS A 59 -16.02 -3.61 1.35
N ALA A 60 -15.69 -2.55 2.07
CA ALA A 60 -15.57 -1.20 1.49
C ALA A 60 -14.48 -1.13 0.41
N LYS A 61 -13.35 -1.82 0.61
CA LYS A 61 -12.32 -1.95 -0.44
C LYS A 61 -12.84 -2.72 -1.65
N GLN A 62 -13.53 -3.83 -1.43
CA GLN A 62 -14.06 -4.65 -2.50
C GLN A 62 -15.05 -3.85 -3.33
N GLU A 63 -16.02 -3.19 -2.71
CA GLU A 63 -17.01 -2.33 -3.38
C GLU A 63 -16.34 -1.23 -4.22
N HIS A 64 -15.34 -0.55 -3.64
CA HIS A 64 -14.63 0.50 -4.35
C HIS A 64 -13.81 -0.02 -5.55
N PHE A 65 -13.21 -1.21 -5.45
CA PHE A 65 -12.40 -1.78 -6.52
C PHE A 65 -13.17 -2.73 -7.44
N GLU A 66 -14.45 -3.03 -7.17
CA GLU A 66 -15.25 -3.98 -7.94
C GLU A 66 -15.34 -3.58 -9.41
N ASP A 67 -15.62 -2.30 -9.68
CA ASP A 67 -15.68 -1.76 -11.04
C ASP A 67 -14.31 -1.80 -11.73
N LEU A 68 -13.22 -1.59 -10.99
CA LEU A 68 -11.88 -1.77 -11.54
C LEU A 68 -11.68 -3.23 -11.94
N TYR A 69 -11.96 -4.19 -11.05
CA TYR A 69 -11.80 -5.62 -11.34
C TYR A 69 -12.64 -6.06 -12.54
N ARG A 70 -13.90 -5.61 -12.63
CA ARG A 70 -14.78 -5.88 -13.77
C ARG A 70 -14.20 -5.39 -15.10
N ARG A 71 -13.58 -4.20 -15.11
CA ARG A 71 -12.89 -3.67 -16.30
C ARG A 71 -11.66 -4.49 -16.65
N LEU A 72 -10.93 -4.99 -15.64
CA LEU A 72 -9.73 -5.81 -15.85
C LEU A 72 -10.01 -7.20 -16.41
N GLU A 73 -11.21 -7.74 -16.22
CA GLU A 73 -11.66 -9.03 -16.79
C GLU A 73 -11.91 -8.95 -18.31
N THR A 74 -11.93 -7.75 -18.89
CA THR A 74 -12.09 -7.56 -20.34
C THR A 74 -10.74 -7.59 -21.05
N ARG A 75 -10.75 -7.88 -22.36
CA ARG A 75 -9.54 -7.82 -23.21
C ARG A 75 -8.86 -6.45 -23.22
N GLN A 76 -9.59 -5.37 -22.91
CA GLN A 76 -9.03 -4.02 -22.75
C GLN A 76 -8.37 -3.81 -21.37
N GLY A 77 -8.66 -4.68 -20.40
CA GLY A 77 -8.15 -4.67 -19.04
C GLY A 77 -6.63 -4.90 -18.93
N GLU A 78 -6.04 -5.66 -19.86
CA GLU A 78 -4.59 -5.94 -19.89
C GLU A 78 -3.76 -4.64 -20.00
N SER A 79 -4.19 -3.71 -20.87
CA SER A 79 -3.55 -2.39 -21.01
C SER A 79 -3.72 -1.53 -19.76
N GLU A 80 -4.84 -1.64 -19.06
CA GLU A 80 -5.13 -0.86 -17.85
C GLU A 80 -4.30 -1.35 -16.66
N ILE A 81 -4.10 -2.68 -16.51
CA ILE A 81 -3.17 -3.26 -15.52
C ILE A 81 -1.77 -2.70 -15.73
N TYR A 82 -1.30 -2.69 -16.97
CA TYR A 82 0.02 -2.17 -17.31
C TYR A 82 0.15 -0.69 -16.93
N ARG A 83 -0.87 0.12 -17.21
CA ARG A 83 -0.91 1.56 -16.84
C ARG A 83 -0.88 1.78 -15.33
N ILE A 84 -1.65 1.00 -14.56
CA ILE A 84 -1.68 1.05 -13.10
C ILE A 84 -0.32 0.64 -12.51
N ALA A 85 0.27 -0.45 -13.01
CA ALA A 85 1.57 -0.94 -12.58
C ALA A 85 2.67 0.11 -12.85
N LYS A 86 2.69 0.70 -14.04
CA LYS A 86 3.62 1.78 -14.42
C LYS A 86 3.50 3.00 -13.51
N THR A 87 2.27 3.41 -13.20
CA THR A 87 2.00 4.53 -12.28
C THR A 87 2.48 4.25 -10.86
N ARG A 88 2.24 3.03 -10.34
CA ARG A 88 2.74 2.61 -9.01
C ARG A 88 4.26 2.57 -8.95
N HIS A 89 4.89 2.05 -10.00
CA HIS A 89 6.35 2.01 -10.13
C HIS A 89 6.94 3.42 -10.10
N ALA A 90 6.38 4.35 -10.89
CA ALA A 90 6.80 5.75 -10.91
C ALA A 90 6.67 6.42 -9.53
N LYS A 91 5.54 6.24 -8.84
CA LYS A 91 5.33 6.77 -7.47
C LYS A 91 6.33 6.23 -6.44
N THR A 92 6.81 5.00 -6.62
CA THR A 92 7.79 4.39 -5.71
C THR A 92 9.21 4.90 -5.94
N ARG A 93 9.56 5.22 -7.20
CA ARG A 93 10.88 5.79 -7.54
C ARG A 93 11.10 7.16 -6.91
N ASP A 94 10.06 7.96 -6.77
CA ASP A 94 10.15 9.31 -6.20
C ASP A 94 10.38 9.33 -4.67
N ILE A 95 10.19 8.18 -4.00
CA ILE A 95 10.49 8.00 -2.56
C ILE A 95 11.99 7.70 -2.34
N GLY A 96 12.73 7.36 -3.41
CA GLY A 96 14.11 6.85 -3.36
C GLY A 96 15.19 7.77 -3.96
N ASN A 97 14.89 9.04 -4.23
CA ASN A 97 15.89 9.92 -4.85
C ASN A 97 16.86 10.49 -3.80
N VAL A 98 17.93 9.71 -3.58
CA VAL A 98 19.33 10.08 -3.26
C VAL A 98 19.54 11.25 -2.29
N ARG A 99 20.00 10.94 -1.07
CA ARG A 99 20.67 11.92 -0.22
C ARG A 99 22.05 12.24 -0.82
N ILE A 100 22.23 13.46 -1.29
CA ILE A 100 23.57 13.98 -1.60
C ILE A 100 24.27 14.24 -0.26
N VAL A 101 25.29 13.44 0.06
CA VAL A 101 26.20 13.73 1.17
C VAL A 101 27.31 14.60 0.61
N LYS A 102 27.39 15.85 1.08
CA LYS A 102 28.41 16.82 0.70
C LYS A 102 29.64 16.56 1.58
N ALA A 103 30.78 16.19 0.98
CA ALA A 103 32.04 16.12 1.70
C ALA A 103 32.64 17.53 1.84
N ALA A 104 33.43 17.75 2.89
CA ALA A 104 33.99 19.05 3.26
C ALA A 104 34.99 19.62 2.24
N ASP A 105 35.45 18.81 1.29
CA ASP A 105 36.39 19.14 0.21
C ASP A 105 35.70 19.55 -1.11
N GLY A 106 34.37 19.76 -1.09
CA GLY A 106 33.62 20.17 -2.28
C GLY A 106 33.29 19.02 -3.25
N GLY A 107 33.76 17.80 -2.98
CA GLY A 107 33.43 16.60 -3.76
C GLY A 107 32.05 16.06 -3.43
N SER A 108 31.16 15.99 -4.42
CA SER A 108 29.85 15.32 -4.29
C SER A 108 29.98 13.86 -4.70
N THR A 109 29.95 12.91 -3.75
CA THR A 109 29.94 11.48 -4.11
C THR A 109 28.50 10.96 -4.21
N THR A 110 27.97 10.94 -5.43
CA THR A 110 26.68 10.28 -5.70
C THR A 110 26.89 8.78 -5.75
N LYS A 111 26.56 8.04 -4.69
CA LYS A 111 26.46 6.57 -4.77
C LYS A 111 25.23 6.20 -5.59
N ARG A 112 25.42 5.90 -6.88
CA ARG A 112 24.40 5.26 -7.73
C ARG A 112 24.38 3.77 -7.42
N TYR A 113 23.31 3.27 -6.82
CA TYR A 113 23.01 1.85 -6.93
C TYR A 113 22.55 1.60 -8.36
N PRO A 114 23.10 0.60 -9.08
CA PRO A 114 22.64 0.27 -10.43
C PRO A 114 21.16 -0.07 -10.34
N GLN A 115 20.37 0.60 -11.18
CA GLN A 115 18.96 0.30 -11.30
C GLN A 115 18.88 -1.10 -11.92
N ARG A 116 18.61 -2.11 -11.10
CA ARG A 116 18.16 -3.39 -11.64
C ARG A 116 16.84 -3.11 -12.37
N ASN A 117 16.70 -3.69 -13.56
CA ASN A 117 15.43 -3.69 -14.27
C ASN A 117 14.35 -4.15 -13.30
N SER A 118 13.20 -3.47 -13.28
CA SER A 118 12.10 -3.97 -12.46
C SER A 118 11.76 -5.37 -12.97
N PRO A 119 11.24 -6.28 -12.14
CA PRO A 119 10.80 -7.58 -12.62
C PRO A 119 9.82 -7.49 -13.82
N ILE A 120 9.11 -6.37 -13.94
CA ILE A 120 8.23 -6.06 -15.08
C ILE A 120 9.03 -5.66 -16.32
N GLN A 121 10.12 -4.90 -16.17
CA GLN A 121 11.00 -4.52 -17.26
C GLN A 121 11.79 -5.73 -17.78
N GLU A 122 12.25 -6.62 -16.88
CA GLU A 122 12.89 -7.89 -17.20
C GLU A 122 11.93 -8.82 -17.96
N PHE A 123 10.68 -8.93 -17.50
CA PHE A 123 9.62 -9.69 -18.19
C PHE A 123 9.31 -9.16 -19.61
N LEU A 124 9.41 -7.85 -19.84
CA LEU A 124 9.18 -7.24 -21.15
C LEU A 124 10.39 -7.34 -22.09
N GLU A 125 11.59 -7.52 -21.54
CA GLU A 125 12.82 -7.74 -22.31
C GLU A 125 13.01 -9.22 -22.66
N GLU A 126 12.54 -10.15 -21.82
CA GLU A 126 12.53 -11.60 -22.09
C GLU A 126 11.43 -12.05 -23.06
N HIS A 127 10.36 -11.26 -23.17
CA HIS A 127 9.25 -11.51 -24.09
C HIS A 127 9.07 -10.33 -25.05
N PRO A 128 9.96 -10.16 -26.05
CA PRO A 128 9.68 -9.24 -27.14
C PRO A 128 8.38 -9.69 -27.81
N THR A 129 7.42 -8.79 -27.94
CA THR A 129 6.12 -9.01 -28.57
C THR A 129 6.26 -9.19 -30.10
N SER A 130 7.17 -10.04 -30.57
CA SER A 130 7.42 -10.33 -31.99
C SER A 130 7.04 -11.73 -32.44
N ASP A 131 6.71 -12.66 -31.54
CA ASP A 131 6.40 -14.05 -31.94
C ASP A 131 4.90 -14.38 -31.89
N LEU A 132 4.07 -13.44 -32.35
CA LEU A 132 2.73 -13.74 -32.88
C LEU A 132 2.58 -13.16 -34.29
N CYS A 133 3.44 -13.63 -35.20
CA CYS A 133 3.22 -13.58 -36.64
C CYS A 133 3.63 -14.94 -37.25
N LEU A 134 2.68 -15.88 -37.28
CA LEU A 134 2.18 -16.63 -38.45
C LEU A 134 1.11 -17.63 -38.01
#